data_AF-A0A2S9YZ05-F1
#
_entry.id   AF-A0A2S9YZ05-F1
#
_cell.length_a   1.000
_cell.length_b   1.000
_cell.length_c   1.000
_cell.angle_alpha   90.00
_cell.angle_beta   90.00
_cell.angle_gamma   90.00
#
_symmetry.space_group_name_H-M   'P 1'
#
loop_
_entity.id
_entity.type
_entity.pdbx_description
1 polymer ?
#
loop_
_entity_poly.entity_id
_entity_poly.type
_entity_poly.pdbx_seq_one_letter_code
_entity_poly.pdbx_strand_id
1 'polypeptide(L)'
;MSTTIKSPNEKSKGFIWALLAVVVVIAGVVTYIVMNGEKAADEKLAADAVDNVGINVTYNDNMIRLAAKDAKPDTPTADLYEDFSCPHCSELAEATDADMLKAVQAGDLVVNIHPMNFLDRGDENGHSTRAGAAALAIAQDGDATDYWNYRAMLMRDQSKIWNQWDNAKFAEAATALKVKDDVTAEIAEGKDLEQMREVGTKNAEKLKEQTGRVSSPRVIVDGKDVEDISNWVQEVSGK
;
A
#
# COMPACT_ATOMS: atom_id res chain seq x y z
N MET A 1 -28.05 -64.23 -32.19
CA MET A 1 -27.02 -63.37 -31.56
C MET A 1 -27.75 -62.15 -31.03
N SER A 2 -27.95 -62.05 -29.72
CA SER A 2 -28.67 -60.91 -29.12
C SER A 2 -27.64 -59.83 -28.81
N THR A 3 -27.62 -58.77 -29.61
CA THR A 3 -26.81 -57.57 -29.33
C THR A 3 -27.57 -56.73 -28.32
N THR A 4 -27.18 -56.81 -27.06
CA THR A 4 -27.71 -55.93 -26.01
C THR A 4 -27.32 -54.49 -26.35
N ILE A 5 -28.31 -53.69 -26.76
CA ILE A 5 -28.14 -52.25 -26.95
C ILE A 5 -27.92 -51.65 -25.57
N LYS A 6 -26.68 -51.25 -25.28
CA LYS A 6 -26.34 -50.50 -24.06
C LYS A 6 -27.03 -49.14 -24.12
N SER A 7 -27.77 -48.83 -23.07
CA SER A 7 -28.44 -47.54 -22.92
C SER A 7 -27.39 -46.41 -22.86
N PRO A 8 -27.62 -45.25 -23.53
CA PRO A 8 -26.67 -44.14 -23.54
C PRO A 8 -26.46 -43.48 -22.17
N ASN A 9 -27.21 -43.90 -21.15
CA ASN A 9 -27.31 -43.28 -19.83
C ASN A 9 -26.82 -44.20 -18.70
N GLU A 10 -26.14 -45.31 -19.01
CA GLU A 10 -25.35 -46.02 -17.99
C GLU A 10 -24.18 -45.11 -17.57
N LYS A 11 -24.28 -44.50 -16.38
CA LYS A 11 -23.13 -43.85 -15.72
C LYS A 11 -22.06 -44.91 -15.46
N SER A 12 -21.25 -45.21 -16.46
CA SER A 12 -20.13 -46.12 -16.30
C SER A 12 -19.13 -45.50 -15.34
N LYS A 13 -18.56 -46.29 -14.43
CA LYS A 13 -17.50 -45.81 -13.53
C LYS A 13 -16.37 -45.15 -14.32
N GLY A 14 -16.11 -45.60 -15.56
CA GLY A 14 -15.13 -44.99 -16.47
C GLY A 14 -15.46 -43.55 -16.89
N PHE A 15 -16.74 -43.22 -17.11
CA PHE A 15 -17.16 -41.84 -17.39
C PHE A 15 -16.95 -40.93 -16.17
N ILE A 16 -17.24 -41.42 -14.97
CA ILE A 16 -17.00 -40.68 -13.72
C ILE A 16 -15.49 -40.46 -13.48
N TRP A 17 -14.67 -41.49 -13.67
CA TRP A 17 -13.21 -41.38 -13.54
C TRP A 17 -12.59 -40.45 -14.59
N ALA A 18 -13.08 -40.47 -15.83
CA ALA A 18 -12.64 -39.55 -16.87
C ALA A 18 -13.00 -38.10 -16.54
N LEU A 19 -14.22 -37.84 -16.04
CA LEU A 19 -14.66 -36.51 -15.64
C LEU A 19 -13.86 -36.00 -14.43
N LEU A 20 -13.61 -36.86 -13.43
CA LEU A 20 -12.75 -36.51 -12.29
C LEU A 20 -11.32 -36.19 -12.73
N ALA A 21 -10.75 -36.95 -13.67
CA ALA A 21 -9.41 -36.68 -14.19
C ALA A 21 -9.34 -35.32 -14.89
N VAL A 22 -10.37 -34.95 -15.68
CA VAL A 22 -10.44 -33.63 -16.32
C VAL A 22 -10.53 -32.50 -15.27
N VAL A 23 -11.35 -32.67 -14.23
CA VAL A 23 -11.46 -31.66 -13.15
C VAL A 23 -10.11 -31.49 -12.44
N VAL A 24 -9.38 -32.57 -12.16
CA VAL A 24 -8.05 -32.51 -11.54
C VAL A 24 -7.04 -31.80 -12.44
N VAL A 25 -7.05 -32.09 -13.75
CA VAL A 25 -6.17 -31.41 -14.71
C VAL A 25 -6.49 -29.92 -14.78
N ILE A 26 -7.77 -29.54 -14.86
CA ILE A 26 -8.19 -28.14 -14.88
C ILE A 26 -7.75 -27.43 -13.58
N ALA A 27 -7.99 -28.05 -12.42
CA ALA A 27 -7.55 -27.49 -11.15
C ALA A 27 -6.02 -27.31 -11.12
N GLY A 28 -5.25 -28.31 -11.56
CA GLY A 28 -3.80 -28.22 -11.65
C GLY A 28 -3.31 -27.10 -12.59
N VAL A 29 -3.96 -26.93 -13.75
CA VAL A 29 -3.64 -25.85 -14.71
C VAL A 29 -3.99 -24.48 -14.13
N VAL A 30 -5.15 -24.33 -13.49
CA VAL A 30 -5.56 -23.07 -12.84
C VAL A 30 -4.57 -22.71 -11.72
N THR A 31 -4.24 -23.66 -10.84
CA THR A 31 -3.24 -23.45 -9.78
C THR A 31 -1.89 -23.06 -10.36
N TYR A 32 -1.43 -23.74 -11.42
CA TYR A 32 -0.17 -23.39 -12.08
C TYR A 32 -0.17 -21.97 -12.66
N ILE A 33 -1.25 -21.58 -13.35
CA ILE A 33 -1.37 -20.23 -13.94
C ILE A 33 -1.37 -19.15 -12.85
N VAL A 34 -2.15 -19.34 -11.78
CA VAL A 34 -2.21 -18.38 -10.66
C VAL A 34 -0.84 -18.25 -9.98
N MET A 35 -0.21 -19.37 -9.63
CA MET A 35 1.11 -19.34 -8.98
C MET A 35 2.19 -18.70 -9.87
N ASN A 36 2.13 -18.90 -11.18
CA ASN A 36 3.09 -18.28 -12.10
C ASN A 36 2.82 -16.77 -12.27
N GLY A 37 1.56 -16.36 -12.18
CA GLY A 37 1.16 -14.94 -12.16
C GLY A 37 1.64 -14.23 -10.89
N GLU A 38 1.45 -14.84 -9.72
CA GLU A 38 1.89 -14.29 -8.43
C GLU A 38 3.42 -14.14 -8.38
N LYS A 39 4.18 -15.16 -8.80
CA LYS A 39 5.65 -15.06 -8.88
C LYS A 39 6.13 -13.91 -9.76
N ALA A 40 5.51 -13.71 -10.92
CA ALA A 40 5.88 -12.61 -11.81
C ALA A 40 5.53 -11.23 -11.20
N ALA A 41 4.46 -11.14 -10.41
CA ALA A 41 4.12 -9.94 -9.67
C ALA A 41 5.16 -9.65 -8.56
N ASP A 42 5.55 -10.67 -7.79
CA ASP A 42 6.56 -10.55 -6.74
C ASP A 42 7.93 -10.14 -7.30
N GLU A 43 8.37 -10.77 -8.40
CA GLU A 43 9.61 -10.40 -9.10
C GLU A 43 9.57 -8.94 -9.56
N LYS A 44 8.42 -8.47 -10.04
CA LYS A 44 8.24 -7.06 -10.42
C LYS A 44 8.32 -6.14 -9.21
N LEU A 45 7.64 -6.48 -8.11
CA LEU A 45 7.70 -5.70 -6.87
C LEU A 45 9.14 -5.57 -6.37
N ALA A 46 9.90 -6.66 -6.40
CA ALA A 46 11.30 -6.65 -6.00
C ALA A 46 12.20 -5.84 -6.96
N ALA A 47 11.89 -5.84 -8.26
CA ALA A 47 12.65 -5.07 -9.25
C ALA A 47 12.40 -3.55 -9.18
N ASP A 48 11.19 -3.14 -8.81
CA ASP A 48 10.82 -1.74 -8.64
C ASP A 48 11.23 -1.17 -7.26
N ALA A 49 11.65 -2.03 -6.33
CA ALA A 49 12.07 -1.63 -5.00
C ALA A 49 13.43 -0.91 -5.02
N VAL A 50 13.57 0.12 -4.20
CA VAL A 50 14.82 0.83 -3.97
C VAL A 50 15.59 0.17 -2.84
N ASP A 51 16.85 -0.16 -3.08
CA ASP A 51 17.77 -0.61 -2.04
C ASP A 51 18.21 0.56 -1.16
N ASN A 52 18.12 0.40 0.17
CA ASN A 52 18.61 1.34 1.18
C ASN A 52 18.29 2.81 0.88
N VAL A 53 17.12 3.25 1.30
CA VAL A 53 16.64 4.62 1.06
C VAL A 53 17.43 5.69 1.82
N GLY A 54 18.32 5.33 2.75
CA GLY A 54 19.25 6.28 3.38
C GLY A 54 18.61 7.34 4.28
N ILE A 55 17.36 7.16 4.69
CA ILE A 55 16.59 8.05 5.58
C ILE A 55 16.14 7.29 6.83
N ASN A 56 15.57 8.01 7.80
CA ASN A 56 14.89 7.44 8.96
C ASN A 56 13.37 7.56 8.78
N VAL A 57 12.65 6.56 9.30
CA VAL A 57 11.20 6.59 9.49
C VAL A 57 10.89 6.50 10.98
N THR A 58 9.93 7.29 11.45
CA THR A 58 9.39 7.19 12.80
C THR A 58 7.89 7.42 12.78
N TYR A 59 7.14 6.70 13.60
CA TYR A 59 5.71 6.95 13.81
C TYR A 59 5.45 7.57 15.19
N ASN A 60 4.83 8.75 15.21
CA ASN A 60 4.37 9.44 16.41
C ASN A 60 3.26 10.43 16.04
N ASP A 61 2.46 10.89 17.01
CA ASP A 61 1.48 11.96 16.81
C ASP A 61 0.53 11.79 15.59
N ASN A 62 0.18 10.54 15.26
CA ASN A 62 -0.62 10.14 14.10
C ASN A 62 0.00 10.48 12.73
N MET A 63 1.31 10.70 12.67
CA MET A 63 2.09 10.95 11.45
C MET A 63 3.27 9.98 11.33
N ILE A 64 3.67 9.72 10.09
CA ILE A 64 4.87 8.96 9.75
C ILE A 64 5.91 9.96 9.25
N ARG A 65 6.96 10.18 10.04
CA ARG A 65 7.99 11.17 9.76
C ARG A 65 9.16 10.56 9.01
N LEU A 66 9.50 11.16 7.87
CA LEU A 66 10.65 10.88 7.03
C LEU A 66 11.68 12.00 7.16
N ALA A 67 12.91 11.66 7.51
CA ALA A 67 13.99 12.62 7.70
C ALA A 67 15.37 12.01 7.43
N ALA A 68 16.35 12.81 7.01
CA ALA A 68 17.76 12.41 7.07
C ALA A 68 18.18 12.04 8.50
N LYS A 69 19.17 11.15 8.63
CA LYS A 69 19.76 10.76 9.93
C LYS A 69 20.32 11.94 10.71
N ASP A 70 20.83 12.93 10.01
CA ASP A 70 21.46 14.16 10.50
C ASP A 70 20.64 15.41 10.17
N ALA A 71 19.33 15.26 9.96
CA ALA A 71 18.42 16.39 9.76
C ALA A 71 18.55 17.42 10.90
N LYS A 72 18.64 18.69 10.53
CA LYS A 72 18.83 19.78 11.50
C LYS A 72 17.48 20.20 12.09
N PRO A 73 17.46 20.79 13.29
CA PRO A 73 16.22 21.29 13.89
C PRO A 73 15.47 22.34 13.06
N ASP A 74 16.19 23.07 12.19
CA ASP A 74 15.66 24.11 11.30
C ASP A 74 15.41 23.62 9.85
N THR A 75 15.57 22.32 9.57
CA THR A 75 15.22 21.76 8.26
C THR A 75 13.72 21.98 7.98
N PRO A 76 13.34 22.56 6.83
CA PRO A 76 11.94 22.76 6.43
C PRO A 76 11.13 21.46 6.55
N THR A 77 9.92 21.56 7.09
CA THR A 77 9.03 20.40 7.30
C THR A 77 7.72 20.61 6.53
N ALA A 78 7.32 19.58 5.77
CA ALA A 78 6.04 19.52 5.09
C ALA A 78 5.14 18.43 5.70
N ASP A 79 3.88 18.77 5.99
CA ASP A 79 2.84 17.80 6.35
C ASP A 79 2.12 17.35 5.06
N LEU A 80 2.34 16.10 4.62
CA LEU A 80 1.72 15.51 3.43
C LEU A 80 0.51 14.65 3.85
N TYR A 81 -0.71 15.10 3.52
CA TYR A 81 -1.94 14.36 3.75
C TYR A 81 -2.33 13.56 2.51
N GLU A 82 -2.45 12.25 2.67
CA GLU A 82 -2.72 11.32 1.56
C GLU A 82 -3.66 10.20 1.97
N ASP A 83 -4.40 9.67 1.00
CA ASP A 83 -5.30 8.52 1.18
C ASP A 83 -4.95 7.48 0.11
N PHE A 84 -4.73 6.22 0.52
CA PHE A 84 -4.33 5.15 -0.39
C PHE A 84 -5.40 4.75 -1.40
N SER A 85 -6.63 5.24 -1.27
CA SER A 85 -7.70 5.10 -2.27
C SER A 85 -7.82 6.33 -3.19
N CYS A 86 -7.02 7.39 -3.02
CA CYS A 86 -7.13 8.63 -3.77
C CYS A 86 -6.27 8.60 -5.04
N PRO A 87 -6.87 8.68 -6.25
CA PRO A 87 -6.12 8.69 -7.51
C PRO A 87 -5.14 9.86 -7.63
N HIS A 88 -5.53 11.05 -7.15
CA HIS A 88 -4.64 12.21 -7.20
C HIS A 88 -3.47 12.11 -6.21
N CYS A 89 -3.58 11.31 -5.14
CA CYS A 89 -2.43 11.01 -4.27
C CYS A 89 -1.43 10.12 -5.00
N SER A 90 -1.93 9.12 -5.75
CA SER A 90 -1.11 8.28 -6.62
C SER A 90 -0.39 9.13 -7.69
N GLU A 91 -1.11 10.01 -8.39
CA GLU A 91 -0.53 10.92 -9.38
C GLU A 91 0.54 11.86 -8.78
N LEU A 92 0.31 12.40 -7.59
CA LEU A 92 1.28 13.25 -6.90
C LEU A 92 2.53 12.46 -6.47
N ALA A 93 2.35 11.25 -5.97
CA ALA A 93 3.44 10.37 -5.59
C ALA A 93 4.32 10.04 -6.82
N GLU A 94 3.70 9.64 -7.94
CA GLU A 94 4.42 9.39 -9.20
C GLU A 94 5.21 10.62 -9.68
N ALA A 95 4.66 11.82 -9.51
CA ALA A 95 5.29 13.05 -9.94
C ALA A 95 6.41 13.53 -9.00
N THR A 96 6.31 13.29 -7.69
CA THR A 96 7.14 14.02 -6.70
C THR A 96 7.94 13.13 -5.75
N ASP A 97 7.64 11.84 -5.59
CA ASP A 97 8.29 10.99 -4.59
C ASP A 97 9.81 10.86 -4.83
N ALA A 98 10.25 10.81 -6.09
CA ALA A 98 11.68 10.71 -6.41
C ALA A 98 12.46 11.95 -5.97
N ASP A 99 11.89 13.15 -6.12
CA ASP A 99 12.54 14.39 -5.69
C ASP A 99 12.36 14.61 -4.19
N MET A 100 11.21 14.20 -3.63
CA MET A 100 11.00 14.15 -2.18
C MET A 100 12.08 13.30 -1.50
N LEU A 101 12.34 12.09 -1.99
CA LEU A 101 13.36 11.21 -1.43
C LEU A 101 14.74 11.87 -1.45
N LYS A 102 15.14 12.46 -2.59
CA LYS A 102 16.43 13.15 -2.71
C LYS A 102 16.53 14.32 -1.74
N ALA A 103 15.49 15.14 -1.62
CA ALA A 103 15.47 16.29 -0.71
C ALA A 103 15.54 15.86 0.76
N VAL A 104 14.84 14.78 1.13
CA VAL A 104 14.91 14.20 2.47
C VAL A 104 16.30 13.60 2.73
N GLN A 105 16.88 12.86 1.78
CA GLN A 105 18.24 12.31 1.88
C GLN A 105 19.30 13.41 2.03
N ALA A 106 19.14 14.55 1.34
CA ALA A 106 20.04 15.68 1.44
C ALA A 106 19.92 16.45 2.77
N GLY A 107 18.91 16.15 3.59
CA GLY A 107 18.60 16.89 4.81
C GLY A 107 18.02 18.29 4.54
N ASP A 108 17.59 18.55 3.30
CA ASP A 108 16.97 19.80 2.87
C ASP A 108 15.46 19.84 3.18
N LEU A 109 14.85 18.66 3.42
CA LEU A 109 13.43 18.51 3.69
C LEU A 109 13.17 17.43 4.73
N VAL A 110 12.15 17.67 5.56
CA VAL A 110 11.49 16.67 6.39
C VAL A 110 10.05 16.55 5.90
N VAL A 111 9.54 15.31 5.86
CA VAL A 111 8.16 15.06 5.47
C VAL A 111 7.44 14.30 6.56
N ASN A 112 6.32 14.84 7.02
CA ASN A 112 5.38 14.15 7.90
C ASN A 112 4.20 13.65 7.07
N ILE A 113 4.14 12.36 6.84
CA ILE A 113 3.03 11.73 6.13
C ILE A 113 1.87 11.54 7.11
N HIS A 114 0.74 12.12 6.76
CA HIS A 114 -0.54 12.00 7.46
C HIS A 114 -1.46 11.09 6.66
N PRO A 115 -1.47 9.77 6.95
CA PRO A 115 -2.35 8.86 6.25
C PRO A 115 -3.81 9.12 6.62
N MET A 116 -4.69 9.01 5.64
CA MET A 116 -6.11 9.31 5.70
C MET A 116 -6.93 8.11 5.25
N ASN A 117 -8.19 8.04 5.67
CA ASN A 117 -9.11 6.98 5.27
C ASN A 117 -10.54 7.47 4.95
N PHE A 118 -10.73 8.77 4.72
CA PHE A 118 -12.07 9.33 4.52
C PHE A 118 -12.76 8.78 3.26
N LEU A 119 -12.00 8.23 2.31
CA LEU A 119 -12.55 7.59 1.11
C LEU A 119 -13.24 6.24 1.37
N ASP A 120 -13.04 5.64 2.55
CA ASP A 120 -13.80 4.45 2.98
C ASP A 120 -15.25 4.79 3.34
N ARG A 121 -15.59 6.08 3.54
CA ARG A 121 -16.95 6.55 3.84
C ARG A 121 -17.64 5.82 4.99
N GLY A 122 -16.86 5.43 6.01
CA GLY A 122 -17.33 4.71 7.18
C GLY A 122 -17.35 3.19 7.04
N ASP A 123 -16.87 2.63 5.93
CA ASP A 123 -16.58 1.20 5.86
C ASP A 123 -15.34 0.88 6.71
N GLU A 124 -15.56 0.23 7.85
CA GLU A 124 -14.49 -0.18 8.77
C GLU A 124 -13.48 -1.14 8.12
N ASN A 125 -13.86 -1.76 7.00
CA ASN A 125 -13.07 -2.69 6.22
C ASN A 125 -12.66 -2.14 4.85
N GLY A 126 -12.82 -0.83 4.65
CA GLY A 126 -12.50 -0.17 3.39
C GLY A 126 -11.00 -0.24 3.03
N HIS A 127 -10.73 -0.05 1.75
CA HIS A 127 -9.38 -0.18 1.20
C HIS A 127 -8.40 0.81 1.84
N SER A 128 -8.82 2.05 2.11
CA SER A 128 -7.95 3.11 2.63
C SER A 128 -7.43 2.74 4.03
N THR A 129 -8.32 2.21 4.89
CA THR A 129 -7.98 1.75 6.23
C THR A 129 -7.08 0.52 6.17
N ARG A 130 -7.36 -0.48 5.31
CA ARG A 130 -6.51 -1.68 5.20
C ARG A 130 -5.11 -1.37 4.68
N ALA A 131 -5.01 -0.61 3.59
CA ALA A 131 -3.73 -0.20 3.01
C ALA A 131 -2.94 0.68 3.99
N GLY A 132 -3.62 1.63 4.65
CA GLY A 132 -3.03 2.49 5.66
C GLY A 132 -2.53 1.73 6.89
N ALA A 133 -3.30 0.75 7.38
CA ALA A 133 -2.89 -0.08 8.50
C ALA A 133 -1.66 -0.92 8.17
N ALA A 134 -1.58 -1.47 6.95
CA ALA A 134 -0.40 -2.21 6.52
C ALA A 134 0.84 -1.33 6.42
N ALA A 135 0.72 -0.13 5.86
CA ALA A 135 1.82 0.85 5.80
C ALA A 135 2.23 1.33 7.20
N LEU A 136 1.25 1.47 8.12
CA LEU A 136 1.48 1.88 9.50
C LEU A 136 2.28 0.83 10.28
N ALA A 137 1.93 -0.46 10.17
CA ALA A 137 2.67 -1.56 10.80
C ALA A 137 4.16 -1.53 10.43
N ILE A 138 4.46 -1.32 9.15
CA ILE A 138 5.84 -1.24 8.64
C ILE A 138 6.55 0.01 9.16
N ALA A 139 5.86 1.16 9.18
CA ALA A 139 6.43 2.39 9.73
C ALA A 139 6.76 2.27 11.22
N GLN A 140 5.98 1.49 11.98
CA GLN A 140 6.21 1.25 13.42
C GLN A 140 7.40 0.32 13.69
N ASP A 141 7.71 -0.62 12.80
CA ASP A 141 8.93 -1.45 12.89
C ASP A 141 10.21 -0.61 12.69
N GLY A 142 10.09 0.52 11.98
CA GLY A 142 11.15 1.52 11.90
C GLY A 142 12.14 1.32 10.75
N ASP A 143 11.91 0.35 9.85
CA ASP A 143 12.68 0.23 8.62
C ASP A 143 12.15 1.16 7.53
N ALA A 144 12.92 2.21 7.24
CA ALA A 144 12.53 3.22 6.25
C ALA A 144 12.52 2.69 4.81
N THR A 145 13.35 1.69 4.50
CA THR A 145 13.43 1.10 3.16
C THR A 145 12.15 0.31 2.89
N ASP A 146 11.75 -0.50 3.87
CA ASP A 146 10.51 -1.28 3.80
C ASP A 146 9.30 -0.37 3.69
N TYR A 147 9.20 0.66 4.56
CA TYR A 147 8.09 1.61 4.52
C TYR A 147 8.00 2.35 3.19
N TRP A 148 9.14 2.87 2.70
CA TRP A 148 9.19 3.63 1.45
C TRP A 148 8.72 2.79 0.27
N ASN A 149 9.29 1.59 0.10
CA ASN A 149 8.96 0.71 -1.00
C ASN A 149 7.50 0.23 -0.92
N TYR A 150 7.01 -0.06 0.28
CA TYR A 150 5.63 -0.48 0.47
C TYR A 150 4.63 0.65 0.16
N ARG A 151 4.86 1.87 0.67
CA ARG A 151 4.04 3.06 0.34
C ARG A 151 4.05 3.34 -1.17
N ALA A 152 5.23 3.32 -1.79
CA ALA A 152 5.37 3.56 -3.23
C ALA A 152 4.59 2.52 -4.06
N MET A 153 4.63 1.25 -3.65
CA MET A 153 3.84 0.17 -4.26
C MET A 153 2.34 0.43 -4.13
N LEU A 154 1.85 0.78 -2.93
CA LEU A 154 0.43 1.06 -2.70
C LEU A 154 -0.07 2.21 -3.60
N MET A 155 0.72 3.27 -3.75
CA MET A 155 0.37 4.41 -4.61
C MET A 155 0.43 4.04 -6.10
N ARG A 156 1.51 3.40 -6.56
CA ARG A 156 1.71 3.02 -7.97
C ARG A 156 0.68 2.00 -8.47
N ASP A 157 0.41 0.97 -7.67
CA ASP A 157 -0.48 -0.13 -8.06
C ASP A 157 -1.92 0.06 -7.58
N GLN A 158 -2.27 1.24 -7.05
CA GLN A 158 -3.57 1.58 -6.47
C GLN A 158 -4.76 1.05 -7.28
N SER A 159 -4.80 1.30 -8.60
CA SER A 159 -5.90 0.87 -9.48
C SER A 159 -6.07 -0.65 -9.59
N LYS A 160 -5.01 -1.43 -9.32
CA LYS A 160 -5.03 -2.89 -9.34
C LYS A 160 -5.40 -3.49 -7.99
N ILE A 161 -5.14 -2.77 -6.90
CA ILE A 161 -5.33 -3.27 -5.53
C ILE A 161 -6.63 -2.77 -4.88
N TRP A 162 -7.12 -1.60 -5.32
CA TRP A 162 -8.30 -0.95 -4.74
C TRP A 162 -9.52 -1.87 -4.76
N ASN A 163 -10.11 -2.09 -3.58
CA ASN A 163 -11.25 -2.99 -3.33
C ASN A 163 -11.06 -4.45 -3.80
N GLN A 164 -9.84 -4.87 -4.10
CA GLN A 164 -9.53 -6.25 -4.50
C GLN A 164 -8.79 -7.02 -3.42
N TRP A 165 -8.02 -6.32 -2.59
CA TRP A 165 -7.17 -6.93 -1.58
C TRP A 165 -7.83 -6.96 -0.20
N ASP A 166 -7.67 -8.08 0.48
CA ASP A 166 -7.84 -8.21 1.91
C ASP A 166 -6.48 -8.10 2.63
N ASN A 167 -6.48 -8.24 3.95
CA ASN A 167 -5.26 -8.15 4.77
C ASN A 167 -4.20 -9.20 4.40
N ALA A 168 -4.63 -10.41 3.99
CA ALA A 168 -3.70 -11.46 3.59
C ALA A 168 -2.94 -11.06 2.32
N LYS A 169 -3.63 -10.49 1.32
CA LYS A 169 -3.00 -9.95 0.11
C LYS A 169 -2.01 -8.81 0.41
N PHE A 170 -2.34 -7.92 1.35
CA PHE A 170 -1.39 -6.89 1.80
C PHE A 170 -0.14 -7.49 2.48
N ALA A 171 -0.32 -8.50 3.33
CA ALA A 171 0.79 -9.21 3.97
C ALA A 171 1.67 -9.99 2.97
N GLU A 172 1.06 -10.61 1.96
CA GLU A 172 1.76 -11.27 0.85
C GLU A 172 2.66 -10.28 0.11
N ALA A 173 2.15 -9.10 -0.23
CA ALA A 173 2.92 -8.05 -0.89
C ALA A 173 4.08 -7.52 0.00
N ALA A 174 3.84 -7.38 1.30
CA ALA A 174 4.89 -7.02 2.25
C ALA A 174 5.99 -8.10 2.30
N THR A 175 5.60 -9.38 2.30
CA THR A 175 6.53 -10.51 2.24
C THR A 175 7.35 -10.51 0.93
N ALA A 176 6.72 -10.22 -0.21
CA ALA A 176 7.40 -10.10 -1.50
C ALA A 176 8.43 -8.96 -1.51
N LEU A 177 8.15 -7.89 -0.77
CA LEU A 177 9.08 -6.77 -0.52
C LEU A 177 10.09 -7.06 0.61
N LYS A 178 10.09 -8.29 1.15
CA LYS A 178 11.01 -8.78 2.20
C LYS A 178 10.88 -8.07 3.55
N VAL A 179 9.71 -7.48 3.82
CA VAL A 179 9.34 -7.03 5.16
C VAL A 179 9.41 -8.22 6.12
N LYS A 180 9.85 -7.98 7.36
CA LYS A 180 10.03 -9.03 8.37
C LYS A 180 8.75 -9.82 8.66
N ASP A 181 8.91 -11.14 8.86
CA ASP A 181 7.82 -12.10 9.06
C ASP A 181 6.88 -11.77 10.24
N ASP A 182 7.40 -11.16 11.31
CA ASP A 182 6.58 -10.73 12.43
C ASP A 182 5.61 -9.62 11.98
N VAL A 183 6.12 -8.57 11.34
CA VAL A 183 5.33 -7.46 10.80
C VAL A 183 4.32 -7.96 9.75
N THR A 184 4.70 -8.83 8.84
CA THR A 184 3.77 -9.36 7.82
C THR A 184 2.64 -10.17 8.45
N ALA A 185 2.91 -10.91 9.54
CA ALA A 185 1.85 -11.57 10.30
C ALA A 185 0.90 -10.57 10.99
N GLU A 186 1.41 -9.45 11.52
CA GLU A 186 0.56 -8.39 12.10
C GLU A 186 -0.36 -7.75 11.06
N ILE A 187 0.15 -7.55 9.84
CA ILE A 187 -0.63 -7.06 8.70
C ILE A 187 -1.74 -8.07 8.36
N ALA A 188 -1.42 -9.36 8.26
CA ALA A 188 -2.38 -10.41 7.93
C ALA A 188 -3.50 -10.51 8.99
N GLU A 189 -3.15 -10.37 10.26
CA GLU A 189 -4.08 -10.34 11.40
C GLU A 189 -4.88 -9.03 11.47
N GLY A 190 -4.45 -7.97 10.78
CA GLY A 190 -5.10 -6.67 10.79
C GLY A 190 -4.97 -5.93 12.11
N LYS A 191 -3.85 -6.12 12.83
CA LYS A 191 -3.66 -5.56 14.19
C LYS A 191 -3.87 -4.04 14.25
N ASP A 192 -3.42 -3.32 13.23
CA ASP A 192 -3.45 -1.86 13.19
C ASP A 192 -4.71 -1.26 12.53
N LEU A 193 -5.72 -2.07 12.20
CA LEU A 193 -6.94 -1.57 11.57
C LEU A 193 -7.67 -0.54 12.43
N GLU A 194 -7.86 -0.83 13.73
CA GLU A 194 -8.48 0.12 14.67
C GLU A 194 -7.64 1.39 14.81
N GLN A 195 -6.32 1.24 14.96
CA GLN A 195 -5.42 2.38 15.09
C GLN A 195 -5.47 3.25 13.83
N MET A 196 -5.44 2.65 12.65
CA MET A 196 -5.50 3.39 11.39
C MET A 196 -6.83 4.13 11.22
N ARG A 197 -7.96 3.57 11.68
CA ARG A 197 -9.25 4.30 11.71
C ARG A 197 -9.17 5.58 12.53
N GLU A 198 -8.58 5.48 13.72
CA GLU A 198 -8.39 6.64 14.59
C GLU A 198 -7.42 7.66 14.00
N VAL A 199 -6.29 7.19 13.45
CA VAL A 199 -5.27 8.03 12.80
C VAL A 199 -5.89 8.81 11.65
N GLY A 200 -6.62 8.15 10.75
CA GLY A 200 -7.28 8.80 9.63
C GLY A 200 -8.30 9.84 10.06
N THR A 201 -9.06 9.56 11.13
CA THR A 201 -10.02 10.51 11.72
C THR A 201 -9.31 11.74 12.30
N LYS A 202 -8.29 11.54 13.13
CA LYS A 202 -7.52 12.62 13.77
C LYS A 202 -6.79 13.48 12.74
N ASN A 203 -6.24 12.87 11.68
CA ASN A 203 -5.60 13.60 10.59
C ASN A 203 -6.63 14.41 9.78
N ALA A 204 -7.83 13.89 9.52
CA ALA A 204 -8.91 14.64 8.88
C ALA A 204 -9.36 15.85 9.72
N GLU A 205 -9.48 15.68 11.04
CA GLU A 205 -9.81 16.77 11.96
C GLU A 205 -8.71 17.85 11.97
N LYS A 206 -7.43 17.45 12.11
CA LYS A 206 -6.27 18.35 12.04
C LYS A 206 -6.26 19.15 10.74
N LEU A 207 -6.43 18.49 9.58
CA LEU A 207 -6.45 19.16 8.28
C LEU A 207 -7.62 20.15 8.15
N LYS A 208 -8.79 19.80 8.69
CA LYS A 208 -9.96 20.67 8.69
C LYS A 208 -9.77 21.88 9.59
N GLU A 209 -9.12 21.73 10.74
CA GLU A 209 -8.78 22.85 11.62
C GLU A 209 -7.81 23.82 10.92
N GLN A 210 -6.77 23.28 10.25
CA GLN A 210 -5.78 24.08 9.54
C GLN A 210 -6.34 24.80 8.31
N THR A 211 -7.19 24.13 7.52
CA THR A 211 -7.54 24.61 6.17
C THR A 211 -9.05 24.77 5.90
N GLY A 212 -9.89 24.46 6.88
CA GLY A 212 -11.36 24.56 6.80
C GLY A 212 -12.05 23.42 6.03
N ARG A 213 -11.30 22.52 5.38
CA ARG A 213 -11.86 21.42 4.57
C ARG A 213 -10.95 20.19 4.55
N VAL A 214 -11.58 19.01 4.39
CA VAL A 214 -10.87 17.73 4.25
C VAL A 214 -10.81 17.35 2.77
N SER A 215 -9.61 17.09 2.27
CA SER A 215 -9.35 16.51 0.94
C SER A 215 -7.93 15.94 0.89
N SER A 216 -7.61 15.16 -0.13
CA SER A 216 -6.25 14.68 -0.42
C SER A 216 -6.00 14.64 -1.95
N PRO A 217 -4.74 14.76 -2.41
CA PRO A 217 -3.55 15.06 -1.61
C PRO A 217 -3.53 16.52 -1.15
N ARG A 218 -2.83 16.80 -0.04
CA ARG A 218 -2.56 18.15 0.45
C ARG A 218 -1.16 18.22 1.04
N VAL A 219 -0.41 19.27 0.72
CA VAL A 219 0.89 19.56 1.33
C VAL A 219 0.75 20.84 2.13
N ILE A 220 0.99 20.76 3.43
CA ILE A 220 0.84 21.86 4.36
C ILE A 220 2.22 22.26 4.91
N VAL A 221 2.55 23.55 4.82
CA VAL A 221 3.73 24.16 5.45
C VAL A 221 3.29 25.34 6.28
N ASP A 222 3.76 25.42 7.53
CA ASP A 222 3.39 26.46 8.50
C ASP A 222 1.86 26.68 8.60
N GLY A 223 1.11 25.57 8.53
CA GLY A 223 -0.35 25.55 8.63
C GLY A 223 -1.10 26.03 7.39
N LYS A 224 -0.43 26.20 6.24
CA LYS A 224 -1.03 26.64 4.98
C LYS A 224 -0.77 25.65 3.85
N ASP A 225 -1.71 25.58 2.92
CA ASP A 225 -1.50 24.85 1.67
C ASP A 225 -0.33 25.45 0.87
N VAL A 226 0.49 24.56 0.32
CA VAL A 226 1.40 24.87 -0.78
C VAL A 226 0.57 25.24 -2.03
N GLU A 227 0.96 26.30 -2.73
CA GLU A 227 0.19 26.81 -3.88
C GLU A 227 0.30 25.89 -5.10
N ASP A 228 1.52 25.48 -5.46
CA ASP A 228 1.78 24.54 -6.55
C ASP A 228 2.15 23.17 -5.98
N ILE A 229 1.13 22.37 -5.69
CA ILE A 229 1.34 21.02 -5.16
C ILE A 229 2.14 20.14 -6.11
N SER A 230 2.19 20.40 -7.43
CA SER A 230 2.99 19.60 -8.34
C SER A 230 4.50 19.86 -8.21
N ASN A 231 4.86 21.02 -7.64
CA ASN A 231 6.24 21.44 -7.43
C ASN A 231 6.61 21.65 -5.96
N TRP A 232 5.83 21.06 -5.05
CA TRP A 232 5.92 21.35 -3.62
C TRP A 232 7.30 21.08 -3.02
N VAL A 233 8.02 20.04 -3.49
CA VAL A 233 9.34 19.69 -2.97
C VAL A 233 10.31 20.86 -3.15
N GLN A 234 10.31 21.51 -4.31
CA GLN A 234 11.18 22.65 -4.62
C GLN A 234 10.76 23.89 -3.84
N GLU A 235 9.45 24.14 -3.73
CA GLU A 235 8.90 25.27 -2.98
C GLU A 235 9.29 25.22 -1.50
N VAL A 236 9.24 24.03 -0.88
CA VAL A 236 9.51 23.86 0.54
C VAL A 236 11.01 23.74 0.85
N SER A 237 11.77 22.99 0.05
CA SER A 237 13.21 22.82 0.27
C SER A 237 14.04 24.03 -0.20
N GLY A 238 13.48 24.87 -1.07
CA GLY A 238 14.18 26.01 -1.68
C GLY A 238 15.29 25.58 -2.65
N LYS A 239 15.19 24.38 -3.23
CA LYS A 239 16.16 23.75 -4.12
C LYS A 239 15.58 23.43 -5.50
#